data_AF-A0AB34K5L4-F1
#
_entry.id   AF-A0AB34K5L4-F1
#
_cell.length_a   1.000
_cell.length_b   1.000
_cell.length_c   1.000
_cell.angle_alpha   90.00
_cell.angle_beta   90.00
_cell.angle_gamma   90.00
#
_symmetry.space_group_name_H-M   'P 1'
#
loop_
_entity.id
_entity.type
_entity.pdbx_description
1 polymer ?
#
loop_
_entity_poly.entity_id
_entity_poly.type
_entity_poly.pdbx_seq_one_letter_code
_entity_poly.pdbx_strand_id
1 'polypeptide(L)'
;MCRFCDQIGPVCAHFEFRDFAGYCLGSYVEESLEECVEETPVSASSGIEASTQTCLQSEPAPPPRPAPKLREAIISAEPREPPAATNKWFDVRPGPAEASEILFLALAITWNAPVVSELKEWAAEVCREEQHGQRAPPESWTRPTTAEWEPNGKNLGRLLRPVHAALSMTATNEFLEQTCKAMQVLRLPGHRDGMTPSNIKWYLKSLPSEAPCKDSKRSTGLARWKGRTFVMCAAGLVKRHVAEMRRALQLDEEMDHLPTAAEEIKQLKDGIAEKDEELSKYKSSLDQVRRERKNARDAHRISAQRLQDKHRAVSSARQDERSKGREKLKDRLQRESEKNQRLKAK
;
A
#
# COMPACT_ATOMS: atom_id res chain seq x y z
N MET A 1 18.77 -38.03 8.17
CA MET A 1 18.92 -37.09 7.03
C MET A 1 17.55 -36.88 6.41
N CYS A 2 17.12 -35.64 6.21
CA CYS A 2 15.87 -35.35 5.51
C CYS A 2 16.09 -35.55 3.99
N ARG A 3 15.14 -36.20 3.28
CA ARG A 3 15.19 -36.43 1.81
C ARG A 3 15.42 -35.16 0.98
N PHE A 4 15.24 -33.99 1.59
CA PHE A 4 15.62 -32.69 1.01
C PHE A 4 17.10 -32.55 0.68
N CYS A 5 17.98 -33.16 1.47
CA CYS A 5 19.43 -33.09 1.25
C CYS A 5 19.82 -33.83 -0.04
N ASP A 6 19.03 -34.84 -0.44
CA ASP A 6 19.29 -35.66 -1.63
C ASP A 6 18.80 -34.99 -2.94
N GLN A 7 17.79 -34.12 -2.88
CA GLN A 7 17.23 -33.46 -4.08
C GLN A 7 17.85 -32.09 -4.39
N ILE A 8 18.35 -31.37 -3.38
CA ILE A 8 18.93 -30.03 -3.56
C ILE A 8 20.46 -30.11 -3.72
N GLY A 9 21.07 -31.29 -3.52
CA GLY A 9 22.53 -31.43 -3.50
C GLY A 9 23.16 -30.59 -2.37
N PRO A 10 24.48 -30.31 -2.41
CA PRO A 10 25.26 -29.79 -1.29
C PRO A 10 24.92 -28.34 -0.87
N VAL A 11 23.81 -27.76 -1.30
CA VAL A 11 23.29 -26.49 -0.75
C VAL A 11 23.16 -26.59 0.77
N CYS A 12 22.72 -27.74 1.30
CA CYS A 12 22.57 -27.94 2.74
C CYS A 12 23.90 -27.99 3.52
N ALA A 13 25.02 -28.33 2.87
CA ALA A 13 26.33 -28.47 3.51
C ALA A 13 27.12 -27.15 3.54
N HIS A 14 26.74 -26.16 2.73
CA HIS A 14 27.48 -24.89 2.61
C HIS A 14 26.94 -23.75 3.49
N PHE A 15 25.78 -23.94 4.12
CA PHE A 15 25.28 -23.01 5.15
C PHE A 15 25.64 -23.43 6.59
N GLU A 16 26.42 -24.49 6.78
CA GLU A 16 27.08 -24.75 8.06
C GLU A 16 28.23 -23.75 8.24
N PHE A 17 27.88 -22.53 8.64
CA PHE A 17 28.84 -21.49 9.00
C PHE A 17 29.62 -21.93 10.24
N ARG A 18 30.89 -22.25 10.02
CA ARG A 18 31.89 -22.54 11.05
C ARG A 18 32.33 -21.31 11.85
N ASP A 19 31.82 -20.11 11.52
CA ASP A 19 32.34 -18.84 12.05
C ASP A 19 31.33 -18.01 12.88
N PHE A 20 30.20 -18.57 13.33
CA PHE A 20 29.21 -17.78 14.08
C PHE A 20 28.62 -18.44 15.33
N ALA A 21 29.43 -19.22 16.05
CA ALA A 21 29.03 -19.86 17.33
C ALA A 21 29.18 -18.95 18.57
N GLY A 22 29.30 -17.62 18.41
CA GLY A 22 29.68 -16.72 19.50
C GLY A 22 28.56 -15.93 20.17
N TYR A 23 27.37 -15.84 19.59
CA TYR A 23 26.37 -14.87 20.04
C TYR A 23 24.97 -15.46 20.05
N CYS A 24 24.23 -15.15 21.12
CA CYS A 24 22.81 -15.43 21.37
C CYS A 24 22.49 -16.69 22.20
N LEU A 25 22.92 -16.67 23.47
CA LEU A 25 22.10 -17.17 24.56
C LEU A 25 21.34 -15.97 25.16
N GLY A 26 20.03 -15.93 24.98
CA GLY A 26 19.16 -14.89 25.52
C GLY A 26 17.70 -15.25 25.33
N SER A 27 17.12 -15.85 26.36
CA SER A 27 15.72 -16.25 26.50
C SER A 27 14.75 -15.08 26.31
N TYR A 28 13.65 -15.31 25.57
CA TYR A 28 12.52 -14.38 25.53
C TYR A 28 11.26 -15.06 26.09
N VAL A 29 10.57 -14.31 26.94
CA VAL A 29 9.35 -14.63 27.67
C VAL A 29 8.15 -14.26 26.80
N GLU A 30 7.15 -15.16 26.73
CA GLU A 30 5.85 -14.90 26.09
C GLU A 30 5.00 -13.95 26.94
N GLU A 31 4.45 -12.91 26.32
CA GLU A 31 3.28 -12.21 26.83
C GLU A 31 2.13 -12.31 25.82
N SER A 32 1.02 -12.80 26.35
CA SER A 32 -0.27 -13.03 25.72
C SER A 32 -1.11 -11.75 25.74
N LEU A 33 -1.89 -11.48 24.70
CA LEU A 33 -3.01 -10.55 24.75
C LEU A 33 -4.18 -11.02 23.85
N GLU A 34 -5.22 -11.47 24.54
CA GLU A 34 -6.67 -11.22 24.34
C GLU A 34 -6.99 -9.89 23.64
N GLU A 35 -8.12 -9.60 22.99
CA GLU A 35 -9.38 -10.23 22.56
C GLU A 35 -10.11 -9.11 21.74
N CYS A 36 -11.27 -9.43 21.15
CA CYS A 36 -12.36 -8.51 20.74
C CYS A 36 -12.31 -7.89 19.32
N VAL A 37 -13.39 -7.76 18.54
CA VAL A 37 -14.77 -8.32 18.46
C VAL A 37 -15.46 -7.60 17.26
N GLU A 38 -16.39 -8.29 16.57
CA GLU A 38 -17.54 -7.78 15.76
C GLU A 38 -17.33 -6.87 14.53
N GLU A 39 -18.27 -6.69 13.60
CA GLU A 39 -19.31 -7.51 12.94
C GLU A 39 -19.68 -6.66 11.69
N THR A 40 -19.93 -7.31 10.55
CA THR A 40 -20.38 -6.66 9.32
C THR A 40 -21.83 -7.04 9.01
N PRO A 41 -22.70 -6.09 8.59
CA PRO A 41 -23.95 -6.43 7.96
C PRO A 41 -23.91 -6.28 6.42
N VAL A 42 -24.16 -7.42 5.78
CA VAL A 42 -25.03 -7.72 4.63
C VAL A 42 -25.63 -6.55 3.82
N SER A 43 -25.51 -6.62 2.48
CA SER A 43 -26.67 -6.44 1.58
C SER A 43 -26.47 -7.01 0.17
N ALA A 44 -27.56 -7.65 -0.28
CA ALA A 44 -27.86 -8.20 -1.60
C ALA A 44 -28.05 -7.05 -2.64
N SER A 45 -28.27 -7.24 -3.95
CA SER A 45 -28.96 -8.27 -4.72
C SER A 45 -28.77 -8.00 -6.23
N SER A 46 -29.10 -9.02 -7.06
CA SER A 46 -29.72 -8.96 -8.41
C SER A 46 -28.99 -8.21 -9.55
N GLY A 47 -28.95 -8.66 -10.80
CA GLY A 47 -29.65 -9.71 -11.54
C GLY A 47 -29.53 -9.40 -13.06
N ILE A 48 -30.13 -10.27 -13.89
CA ILE A 48 -30.51 -10.08 -15.31
C ILE A 48 -29.33 -10.27 -16.30
N GLU A 49 -29.16 -11.41 -16.99
CA GLU A 49 -29.90 -11.96 -18.16
C GLU A 49 -29.57 -11.33 -19.53
N ALA A 50 -29.79 -12.17 -20.55
CA ALA A 50 -29.77 -11.96 -22.00
C ALA A 50 -28.41 -12.19 -22.69
N SER A 51 -28.20 -13.33 -23.36
CA SER A 51 -28.78 -13.74 -24.65
C SER A 51 -28.06 -13.09 -25.83
N THR A 52 -27.31 -13.88 -26.59
CA THR A 52 -27.46 -13.97 -28.05
C THR A 52 -26.62 -15.11 -28.59
N GLN A 53 -27.35 -16.02 -29.24
CA GLN A 53 -26.89 -17.17 -29.99
C GLN A 53 -26.52 -16.67 -31.40
N THR A 54 -25.33 -17.01 -31.88
CA THR A 54 -24.96 -16.79 -33.28
C THR A 54 -24.36 -18.07 -33.86
N CYS A 55 -25.18 -18.77 -34.64
CA CYS A 55 -24.78 -19.79 -35.59
C CYS A 55 -24.11 -19.13 -36.79
N LEU A 56 -22.84 -19.40 -37.05
CA LEU A 56 -22.22 -19.31 -38.38
C LEU A 56 -21.22 -20.46 -38.48
N GLN A 57 -21.63 -21.53 -39.18
CA GLN A 57 -21.20 -21.84 -40.54
C GLN A 57 -19.73 -22.29 -40.62
N SER A 58 -19.61 -23.61 -40.59
CA SER A 58 -18.44 -24.42 -40.86
C SER A 58 -17.93 -24.26 -42.30
N GLU A 59 -16.70 -23.77 -42.46
CA GLU A 59 -15.93 -23.90 -43.70
C GLU A 59 -15.15 -25.23 -43.72
N PRO A 60 -15.04 -25.89 -44.88
CA PRO A 60 -14.33 -27.15 -45.04
C PRO A 60 -12.81 -26.96 -45.04
N ALA A 61 -12.12 -27.87 -44.35
CA ALA A 61 -10.67 -27.89 -44.21
C ALA A 61 -9.93 -28.04 -45.56
N PRO A 62 -8.79 -27.34 -45.75
CA PRO A 62 -7.94 -27.52 -46.92
C PRO A 62 -7.20 -28.88 -46.90
N PRO A 63 -6.85 -29.43 -48.07
CA PRO A 63 -6.22 -30.75 -48.18
C PRO A 63 -4.81 -30.78 -47.57
N PRO A 64 -4.37 -31.93 -47.03
CA PRO A 64 -3.06 -32.07 -46.40
C PRO A 64 -1.93 -31.93 -47.42
N ARG A 65 -0.89 -31.16 -47.05
CA ARG A 65 0.35 -31.05 -47.81
C ARG A 65 1.10 -32.40 -47.82
N PRO A 66 1.73 -32.79 -48.93
CA PRO A 66 2.49 -34.03 -49.02
C PRO A 66 3.72 -33.99 -48.09
N ALA A 67 3.94 -35.09 -47.38
CA ALA A 67 5.06 -35.29 -46.48
C ALA A 67 6.41 -35.14 -47.22
N PRO A 68 7.39 -34.38 -46.68
CA PRO A 68 8.72 -34.33 -47.25
C PRO A 68 9.42 -35.69 -47.08
N LYS A 69 9.91 -36.22 -48.19
CA LYS A 69 10.68 -37.46 -48.29
C LYS A 69 11.87 -37.42 -47.33
N LEU A 70 11.93 -38.40 -46.43
CA LEU A 70 13.12 -38.80 -45.68
C LEU A 70 14.26 -39.05 -46.68
N ARG A 71 15.22 -38.12 -46.73
CA ARG A 71 16.57 -38.42 -47.20
C ARG A 71 17.39 -38.79 -45.99
N GLU A 72 17.80 -40.06 -45.95
CA GLU A 72 18.83 -40.59 -45.08
C GLU A 72 20.12 -39.79 -45.31
N ALA A 73 20.40 -38.87 -44.41
CA ALA A 73 21.75 -38.38 -44.19
C ALA A 73 22.26 -39.08 -42.92
N ILE A 74 22.99 -40.17 -43.12
CA ILE A 74 23.86 -40.76 -42.10
C ILE A 74 24.93 -39.71 -41.82
N ILE A 75 24.66 -38.84 -40.84
CA ILE A 75 25.66 -37.95 -40.27
C ILE A 75 26.30 -38.71 -39.12
N SER A 76 27.58 -39.01 -39.32
CA SER A 76 28.53 -39.53 -38.35
C SER A 76 28.23 -39.02 -36.93
N ALA A 77 27.93 -39.95 -36.03
CA ALA A 77 27.78 -39.69 -34.61
C ALA A 77 29.19 -39.47 -34.01
N GLU A 78 29.75 -38.29 -34.23
CA GLU A 78 30.74 -37.77 -33.30
C GLU A 78 30.04 -37.52 -31.96
N PRO A 79 30.71 -37.76 -30.81
CA PRO A 79 30.17 -37.38 -29.52
C PRO A 79 30.07 -35.86 -29.49
N ARG A 80 28.89 -35.33 -29.80
CA ARG A 80 28.58 -33.93 -29.57
C ARG A 80 28.69 -33.72 -28.07
N GLU A 81 29.66 -32.90 -27.66
CA GLU A 81 29.65 -32.28 -26.34
C GLU A 81 28.23 -31.77 -26.05
N PRO A 82 27.71 -31.99 -24.82
CA PRO A 82 26.39 -31.50 -24.47
C PRO A 82 26.34 -29.99 -24.81
N PRO A 83 25.30 -29.53 -25.53
CA PRO A 83 25.21 -28.12 -25.90
C PRO A 83 25.37 -27.28 -24.64
N ALA A 84 26.28 -26.28 -24.69
CA ALA A 84 26.56 -25.38 -23.59
C ALA A 84 25.27 -25.07 -22.84
N ALA A 85 25.17 -25.50 -21.58
CA ALA A 85 23.96 -25.43 -20.79
C ALA A 85 23.35 -24.03 -20.97
N THR A 86 22.20 -23.97 -21.64
CA THR A 86 21.56 -22.69 -21.94
C THR A 86 21.42 -21.92 -20.63
N ASN A 87 21.89 -20.67 -20.59
CA ASN A 87 21.86 -19.75 -19.44
C ASN A 87 20.42 -19.44 -18.97
N LYS A 88 19.70 -20.46 -18.53
CA LYS A 88 18.32 -20.37 -18.05
C LYS A 88 18.37 -20.50 -16.55
N TRP A 89 18.19 -19.37 -15.89
CA TRP A 89 18.01 -19.29 -14.44
C TRP A 89 16.68 -19.91 -13.98
N PHE A 90 15.72 -20.06 -14.89
CA PHE A 90 14.40 -20.61 -14.58
C PHE A 90 13.95 -21.59 -15.65
N ASP A 91 13.44 -22.75 -15.24
CA ASP A 91 12.63 -23.63 -16.07
C ASP A 91 11.14 -23.43 -15.76
N VAL A 92 10.33 -23.23 -16.80
CA VAL A 92 8.88 -22.99 -16.71
C VAL A 92 8.05 -24.15 -17.26
N ARG A 93 8.68 -25.28 -17.57
CA ARG A 93 7.98 -26.49 -18.04
C ARG A 93 7.06 -27.03 -16.92
N PRO A 94 6.30 -28.11 -17.12
CA PRO A 94 5.64 -28.81 -16.00
C PRO A 94 6.65 -29.73 -15.27
N GLY A 95 6.53 -29.91 -13.94
CA GLY A 95 7.50 -30.72 -13.15
C GLY A 95 7.80 -30.17 -11.74
N PRO A 96 8.74 -30.77 -10.99
CA PRO A 96 9.22 -30.20 -9.74
C PRO A 96 9.92 -28.85 -10.01
N ALA A 97 9.81 -27.93 -9.06
CA ALA A 97 10.46 -26.63 -9.16
C ALA A 97 11.97 -26.74 -9.02
N GLU A 98 12.70 -25.98 -9.83
CA GLU A 98 14.16 -25.92 -9.74
C GLU A 98 14.61 -25.13 -8.51
N ALA A 99 15.85 -25.37 -8.09
CA ALA A 99 16.43 -24.72 -6.92
C ALA A 99 16.43 -23.18 -7.04
N SER A 100 16.65 -22.64 -8.25
CA SER A 100 16.53 -21.19 -8.53
C SER A 100 15.13 -20.65 -8.36
N GLU A 101 14.09 -21.38 -8.79
CA GLU A 101 12.70 -20.97 -8.59
C GLU A 101 12.38 -20.92 -7.09
N ILE A 102 12.87 -21.91 -6.34
CA ILE A 102 12.68 -22.01 -4.89
C ILE A 102 13.36 -20.84 -4.17
N LEU A 103 14.61 -20.53 -4.53
CA LEU A 103 15.34 -19.40 -3.97
C LEU A 103 14.67 -18.07 -4.32
N PHE A 104 14.25 -17.90 -5.58
CA PHE A 104 13.49 -16.73 -5.99
C PHE A 104 12.21 -16.56 -5.15
N LEU A 105 11.43 -17.62 -4.97
CA LEU A 105 10.21 -17.54 -4.16
C LEU A 105 10.53 -17.18 -2.70
N ALA A 106 11.55 -17.79 -2.10
CA ALA A 106 11.95 -17.50 -0.73
C ALA A 106 12.34 -16.01 -0.56
N LEU A 107 13.08 -15.46 -1.52
CA LEU A 107 13.46 -14.04 -1.55
C LEU A 107 12.24 -13.13 -1.76
N ALA A 108 11.35 -13.50 -2.68
CA ALA A 108 10.14 -12.74 -2.96
C ALA A 108 9.18 -12.71 -1.75
N ILE A 109 9.06 -13.80 -1.00
CA ILE A 109 8.32 -13.86 0.26
C ILE A 109 8.99 -12.98 1.32
N THR A 110 10.31 -13.07 1.44
CA THR A 110 11.10 -12.28 2.40
C THR A 110 10.97 -10.77 2.13
N TRP A 111 10.94 -10.37 0.86
CA TRP A 111 10.75 -8.99 0.43
C TRP A 111 9.38 -8.43 0.82
N ASN A 112 8.31 -9.22 0.72
CA ASN A 112 6.95 -8.75 1.00
C ASN A 112 6.58 -8.78 2.48
N ALA A 113 7.39 -9.38 3.34
CA ALA A 113 7.06 -9.53 4.73
C ALA A 113 7.79 -8.46 5.58
N PRO A 114 7.03 -7.57 6.23
CA PRO A 114 7.61 -6.48 7.01
C PRO A 114 8.29 -6.99 8.29
N VAL A 115 7.84 -8.11 8.85
CA VAL A 115 8.27 -8.60 10.16
C VAL A 115 8.93 -9.98 10.07
N VAL A 116 10.14 -10.09 10.64
CA VAL A 116 10.94 -11.33 10.63
C VAL A 116 10.31 -12.46 11.45
N SER A 117 9.67 -12.13 12.59
CA SER A 117 9.00 -13.13 13.43
C SER A 117 7.85 -13.80 12.69
N GLU A 118 7.01 -13.03 12.01
CA GLU A 118 5.90 -13.54 11.20
C GLU A 118 6.37 -14.49 10.09
N LEU A 119 7.47 -14.16 9.41
CA LEU A 119 8.10 -15.04 8.43
C LEU A 119 8.56 -16.36 9.04
N LYS A 120 9.21 -16.30 10.21
CA LYS A 120 9.71 -17.49 10.91
C LYS A 120 8.56 -18.38 11.39
N GLU A 121 7.49 -17.78 11.89
CA GLU A 121 6.27 -18.48 12.32
C GLU A 121 5.58 -19.17 11.15
N TRP A 122 5.33 -18.44 10.06
CA TRP A 122 4.78 -19.01 8.83
C TRP A 122 5.65 -20.18 8.33
N ALA A 123 6.96 -19.97 8.24
CA ALA A 123 7.87 -21.00 7.74
C ALA A 123 7.92 -22.23 8.67
N ALA A 124 7.88 -22.02 9.99
CA ALA A 124 7.83 -23.09 10.97
C ALA A 124 6.54 -23.90 10.87
N GLU A 125 5.41 -23.23 10.65
CA GLU A 125 4.10 -23.85 10.50
C GLU A 125 3.99 -24.67 9.21
N VAL A 126 4.43 -24.11 8.07
CA VAL A 126 4.53 -24.84 6.80
C VAL A 126 5.38 -26.10 6.97
N CYS A 127 6.55 -26.00 7.62
CA CYS A 127 7.41 -27.13 7.94
C CYS A 127 6.78 -28.15 8.92
N ARG A 128 5.93 -27.72 9.85
CA ARG A 128 5.25 -28.61 10.81
C ARG A 128 4.20 -29.46 10.11
N GLU A 129 3.38 -28.85 9.26
CA GLU A 129 2.39 -29.53 8.42
C GLU A 129 3.04 -30.58 7.50
N GLU A 130 4.30 -30.38 7.11
CA GLU A 130 5.06 -31.40 6.40
C GLU A 130 5.37 -32.64 7.25
N GLN A 131 5.84 -32.45 8.48
CA GLN A 131 6.15 -33.56 9.38
C GLN A 131 4.90 -34.41 9.66
N HIS A 132 3.72 -33.78 9.74
CA HIS A 132 2.44 -34.49 9.83
C HIS A 132 2.13 -35.29 8.55
N GLY A 133 2.42 -34.73 7.37
CA GLY A 133 2.20 -35.39 6.07
C GLY A 133 3.23 -36.47 5.71
N GLN A 134 4.47 -36.42 6.20
CA GLN A 134 5.53 -37.40 5.94
C GLN A 134 5.28 -38.77 6.60
N ARG A 135 4.28 -38.88 7.47
CA ARG A 135 3.81 -40.18 8.01
C ARG A 135 2.99 -40.98 6.98
N ALA A 136 2.63 -40.37 5.85
CA ALA A 136 1.97 -41.05 4.72
C ALA A 136 3.00 -41.46 3.63
N PRO A 137 2.74 -42.54 2.87
CA PRO A 137 3.58 -42.93 1.74
C PRO A 137 3.82 -41.77 0.74
N PRO A 138 5.02 -41.66 0.13
CA PRO A 138 5.39 -40.55 -0.76
C PRO A 138 4.45 -40.36 -1.97
N GLU A 139 3.81 -41.44 -2.42
CA GLU A 139 2.96 -41.49 -3.61
C GLU A 139 1.48 -41.22 -3.29
N SER A 140 1.09 -41.19 -2.02
CA SER A 140 -0.31 -41.09 -1.59
C SER A 140 -0.65 -39.77 -0.88
N TRP A 141 0.30 -38.84 -0.79
CA TRP A 141 0.03 -37.57 -0.13
C TRP A 141 -0.68 -36.59 -1.08
N THR A 142 -1.96 -36.37 -0.84
CA THR A 142 -2.70 -35.22 -1.36
C THR A 142 -2.50 -34.02 -0.44
N ARG A 143 -2.58 -32.80 -0.99
CA ARG A 143 -2.59 -31.56 -0.18
C ARG A 143 -3.63 -31.71 0.94
N PRO A 144 -3.33 -31.31 2.19
CA PRO A 144 -4.30 -31.28 3.27
C PRO A 144 -5.44 -30.41 2.78
N THR A 145 -6.63 -30.98 2.73
CA THR A 145 -7.85 -30.25 2.40
C THR A 145 -8.30 -29.39 3.59
N THR A 146 -7.34 -28.95 4.42
CA THR A 146 -7.60 -28.14 5.60
C THR A 146 -7.80 -26.69 5.16
N ALA A 147 -8.59 -25.95 5.93
CA ALA A 147 -8.90 -24.55 5.65
C ALA A 147 -7.66 -23.64 5.59
N GLU A 148 -6.52 -24.10 6.12
CA GLU A 148 -5.25 -23.37 6.12
C GLU A 148 -4.53 -23.41 4.76
N TRP A 149 -4.77 -24.47 3.98
CA TRP A 149 -4.13 -24.70 2.67
C TRP A 149 -5.08 -24.49 1.50
N GLU A 150 -6.37 -24.79 1.67
CA GLU A 150 -7.34 -24.63 0.61
C GLU A 150 -8.00 -23.25 0.63
N PRO A 151 -8.27 -22.67 -0.54
CA PRO A 151 -9.08 -21.47 -0.59
C PRO A 151 -10.51 -21.80 -0.15
N ASN A 152 -11.03 -21.09 0.84
CA ASN A 152 -12.44 -21.16 1.22
C ASN A 152 -13.20 -20.03 0.49
N GLY A 153 -13.86 -20.37 -0.61
CA GLY A 153 -14.55 -19.41 -1.47
C GLY A 153 -13.58 -18.40 -2.09
N LYS A 154 -13.71 -17.11 -1.73
CA LYS A 154 -12.84 -16.03 -2.22
C LYS A 154 -11.51 -15.90 -1.48
N ASN A 155 -11.34 -16.59 -0.35
CA ASN A 155 -10.20 -16.39 0.54
C ASN A 155 -9.14 -17.46 0.32
N LEU A 156 -7.91 -17.06 0.02
CA LEU A 156 -6.75 -17.95 0.02
C LEU A 156 -6.47 -18.45 1.44
N GLY A 157 -6.19 -19.76 1.55
CA GLY A 157 -5.74 -20.38 2.80
C GLY A 157 -4.53 -19.65 3.36
N ARG A 158 -4.47 -19.52 4.70
CA ARG A 158 -3.48 -18.70 5.42
C ARG A 158 -2.04 -18.97 4.97
N LEU A 159 -1.67 -20.24 4.77
CA LEU A 159 -0.30 -20.64 4.44
C LEU A 159 0.10 -20.32 3.00
N LEU A 160 -0.87 -20.09 2.11
CA LEU A 160 -0.61 -19.69 0.72
C LEU A 160 -0.64 -18.17 0.52
N ARG A 161 -1.13 -17.39 1.50
CA ARG A 161 -1.20 -15.93 1.37
C ARG A 161 0.18 -15.30 1.10
N PRO A 162 1.27 -15.66 1.80
CA PRO A 162 2.59 -15.07 1.53
C PRO A 162 3.12 -15.42 0.13
N VAL A 163 2.87 -16.65 -0.32
CA VAL A 163 3.26 -17.10 -1.67
C VAL A 163 2.50 -16.33 -2.73
N HIS A 164 1.19 -16.18 -2.57
CA HIS A 164 0.36 -15.42 -3.50
C HIS A 164 0.74 -13.95 -3.52
N ALA A 165 0.91 -13.32 -2.35
CA ALA A 165 1.38 -11.93 -2.26
C ALA A 165 2.72 -11.75 -3.00
N ALA A 166 3.66 -12.67 -2.81
CA ALA A 166 4.96 -12.65 -3.48
C ALA A 166 4.87 -12.78 -5.01
N LEU A 167 3.97 -13.61 -5.53
CA LEU A 167 3.85 -13.83 -6.98
C LEU A 167 2.91 -12.83 -7.68
N SER A 168 1.99 -12.22 -6.94
CA SER A 168 1.08 -11.20 -7.43
C SER A 168 1.61 -9.77 -7.25
N MET A 169 2.75 -9.59 -6.59
CA MET A 169 3.33 -8.26 -6.42
C MET A 169 3.66 -7.63 -7.78
N THR A 170 3.50 -6.31 -7.85
CA THR A 170 3.99 -5.59 -9.02
C THR A 170 5.51 -5.62 -8.99
N ALA A 171 6.12 -6.24 -10.00
CA ALA A 171 7.57 -6.33 -10.12
C ALA A 171 8.18 -4.95 -10.43
N THR A 172 8.43 -4.16 -9.39
CA THR A 172 9.15 -2.88 -9.48
C THR A 172 10.60 -3.11 -9.90
N ASN A 173 11.23 -2.11 -10.50
CA ASN A 173 12.64 -2.23 -10.91
C ASN A 173 13.54 -2.48 -9.69
N GLU A 174 13.27 -1.82 -8.57
CA GLU A 174 13.98 -2.00 -7.31
C GLU A 174 13.91 -3.44 -6.80
N PHE A 175 12.70 -4.01 -6.70
CA PHE A 175 12.50 -5.40 -6.31
C PHE A 175 13.29 -6.35 -7.21
N LEU A 176 13.22 -6.15 -8.54
CA LEU A 176 13.90 -6.99 -9.50
C LEU A 176 15.42 -6.91 -9.36
N GLU A 177 15.98 -5.70 -9.22
CA GLU A 177 17.41 -5.47 -9.06
C GLU A 177 17.93 -6.07 -7.76
N GLN A 178 17.26 -5.82 -6.64
CA GLN A 178 17.66 -6.36 -5.34
C GLN A 178 17.54 -7.87 -5.28
N THR A 179 16.48 -8.44 -5.86
CA THR A 179 16.34 -9.91 -5.96
C THR A 179 17.43 -10.52 -6.85
N CYS A 180 17.80 -9.87 -7.96
CA CYS A 180 18.91 -10.34 -8.80
C CYS A 180 20.22 -10.36 -8.02
N LYS A 181 20.55 -9.27 -7.31
CA LYS A 181 21.74 -9.20 -6.45
C LYS A 181 21.71 -10.27 -5.37
N ALA A 182 20.59 -10.41 -4.66
CA ALA A 182 20.44 -11.41 -3.61
C ALA A 182 20.62 -12.84 -4.13
N MET A 183 20.03 -13.19 -5.28
CA MET A 183 20.23 -14.50 -5.91
C MET A 183 21.68 -14.74 -6.35
N GLN A 184 22.38 -13.69 -6.78
CA GLN A 184 23.81 -13.76 -7.11
C GLN A 184 24.72 -13.83 -5.88
N VAL A 185 24.27 -13.38 -4.71
CA VAL A 185 25.02 -13.51 -3.45
C VAL A 185 24.80 -14.90 -2.85
N LEU A 186 23.54 -15.34 -2.79
CA LEU A 186 23.12 -16.62 -2.16
C LEU A 186 23.26 -17.84 -3.08
N ARG A 187 24.15 -17.77 -4.09
CA ARG A 187 24.25 -18.70 -5.23
C ARG A 187 24.03 -20.17 -4.85
N LEU A 188 23.28 -20.87 -5.69
CA LEU A 188 23.14 -22.33 -5.60
C LEU A 188 24.20 -23.04 -6.46
N PRO A 189 24.64 -24.25 -6.07
CA PRO A 189 25.55 -25.09 -6.85
C PRO A 189 25.05 -25.29 -8.28
N GLY A 190 25.95 -25.05 -9.25
CA GLY A 190 25.65 -25.22 -10.67
C GLY A 190 25.10 -23.97 -11.38
N HIS A 191 24.95 -22.83 -10.68
CA HIS A 191 24.55 -21.56 -11.31
C HIS A 191 25.75 -20.67 -11.67
N ARG A 192 25.66 -19.98 -12.80
CA ARG A 192 26.68 -19.09 -13.38
C ARG A 192 26.30 -17.62 -13.19
N ASP A 193 27.24 -16.71 -13.37
CA ASP A 193 27.00 -15.25 -13.32
C ASP A 193 25.94 -14.79 -14.34
N GLY A 194 25.38 -13.60 -14.13
CA GLY A 194 24.54 -12.91 -15.12
C GLY A 194 23.03 -13.04 -14.91
N MET A 195 22.54 -13.16 -13.66
CA MET A 195 21.12 -12.93 -13.39
C MET A 195 20.77 -11.47 -13.68
N THR A 196 19.77 -11.23 -14.52
CA THR A 196 19.29 -9.88 -14.84
C THR A 196 17.81 -9.71 -14.48
N PRO A 197 17.33 -8.47 -14.24
CA PRO A 197 15.91 -8.18 -14.04
C PRO A 197 15.01 -8.75 -15.15
N SER A 198 15.52 -8.83 -16.38
CA SER A 198 14.80 -9.41 -17.53
C SER A 198 14.54 -10.91 -17.37
N ASN A 199 15.45 -11.66 -16.72
CA ASN A 199 15.26 -13.09 -16.46
C ASN A 199 14.08 -13.32 -15.50
N ILE A 200 14.03 -12.57 -14.40
CA ILE A 200 12.93 -12.64 -13.41
C ILE A 200 11.62 -12.15 -14.04
N LYS A 201 11.66 -11.04 -14.78
CA LYS A 201 10.48 -10.52 -15.49
C LYS A 201 9.92 -11.50 -16.51
N TRP A 202 10.79 -12.20 -17.25
CA TRP A 202 10.38 -13.26 -18.16
C TRP A 202 9.76 -14.44 -17.40
N TYR A 203 10.36 -14.86 -16.29
CA TYR A 203 9.83 -15.93 -15.44
C TYR A 203 8.43 -15.60 -14.93
N LEU A 204 8.24 -14.44 -14.30
CA LEU A 204 6.95 -13.99 -13.78
C LEU A 204 5.86 -13.89 -14.86
N LYS A 205 6.22 -13.43 -16.07
CA LYS A 205 5.30 -13.40 -17.22
C LYS A 205 4.96 -14.78 -17.78
N SER A 206 5.86 -15.74 -17.60
CA SER A 206 5.73 -17.10 -18.14
C SER A 206 5.05 -18.05 -17.15
N LEU A 207 4.87 -17.63 -15.90
CA LEU A 207 4.04 -18.37 -14.95
C LEU A 207 2.62 -18.50 -15.53
N PRO A 208 2.07 -19.72 -15.62
CA PRO A 208 0.74 -19.92 -16.17
C PRO A 208 -0.28 -19.11 -15.36
N SER A 209 -1.04 -18.27 -16.07
CA SER A 209 -2.20 -17.56 -15.53
C SER A 209 -3.14 -18.55 -14.84
N GLU A 210 -3.78 -18.11 -13.74
CA GLU A 210 -4.74 -18.93 -12.99
C GLU A 210 -5.93 -19.41 -13.83
N ALA A 211 -6.14 -18.82 -15.00
CA ALA A 211 -7.19 -19.25 -15.90
C ALA A 211 -6.88 -20.66 -16.44
N PRO A 212 -7.80 -21.63 -16.31
CA PRO A 212 -7.69 -22.88 -17.05
C PRO A 212 -7.57 -22.52 -18.53
N CYS A 213 -6.45 -22.89 -19.15
CA CYS A 213 -6.23 -22.68 -20.57
C CYS A 213 -7.30 -23.48 -21.33
N LYS A 214 -8.32 -22.79 -21.84
CA LYS A 214 -9.50 -23.40 -22.49
C LYS A 214 -9.13 -24.28 -23.70
N ASP A 215 -7.93 -24.10 -24.26
CA ASP A 215 -7.55 -24.69 -25.55
C ASP A 215 -6.40 -25.70 -25.48
N SER A 216 -5.88 -26.06 -24.30
CA SER A 216 -4.80 -27.05 -24.20
C SER A 216 -5.28 -28.37 -23.60
N LYS A 217 -5.48 -29.38 -24.46
CA LYS A 217 -5.72 -30.78 -24.07
C LYS A 217 -4.52 -31.45 -23.34
N ARG A 218 -3.56 -30.68 -22.83
CA ARG A 218 -2.26 -31.19 -22.34
C ARG A 218 -1.77 -30.68 -20.99
N SER A 219 -2.40 -29.70 -20.34
CA SER A 219 -1.97 -29.27 -19.00
C SER A 219 -2.95 -29.74 -17.91
N THR A 220 -2.92 -31.03 -17.58
CA THR A 220 -3.61 -31.59 -16.40
C THR A 220 -2.88 -31.31 -15.09
N GLY A 221 -1.75 -30.60 -15.10
CA GLY A 221 -0.96 -30.28 -13.92
C GLY A 221 -1.38 -28.95 -13.28
N LEU A 222 -1.47 -28.93 -11.94
CA LEU A 222 -1.47 -27.70 -11.15
C LEU A 222 -0.28 -26.82 -11.56
N ALA A 223 -0.47 -25.50 -11.56
CA ALA A 223 0.63 -24.56 -11.72
C ALA A 223 1.75 -24.90 -10.72
N ARG A 224 3.01 -25.03 -11.19
CA ARG A 224 4.16 -25.48 -10.38
C ARG A 224 4.25 -24.76 -9.04
N TRP A 225 3.94 -23.45 -9.03
CA TRP A 225 4.01 -22.62 -7.83
C TRP A 225 2.94 -22.93 -6.76
N LYS A 226 1.84 -23.59 -7.14
CA LYS A 226 0.84 -24.14 -6.19
C LYS A 226 1.27 -25.50 -5.64
N GLY A 227 2.33 -26.08 -6.18
CA GLY A 227 2.88 -27.37 -5.76
C GLY A 227 3.42 -27.31 -4.34
N ARG A 228 3.02 -28.27 -3.50
CA ARG A 228 3.47 -28.40 -2.11
C ARG A 228 4.98 -28.30 -1.99
N THR A 229 5.71 -29.11 -2.76
CA THR A 229 7.17 -29.16 -2.73
C THR A 229 7.78 -27.78 -2.91
N PHE A 230 7.22 -26.95 -3.80
CA PHE A 230 7.72 -25.61 -4.03
C PHE A 230 7.59 -24.70 -2.80
N VAL A 231 6.37 -24.65 -2.23
CA VAL A 231 6.09 -23.85 -1.03
C VAL A 231 6.88 -24.34 0.17
N MET A 232 7.01 -25.66 0.33
CA MET A 232 7.78 -26.29 1.40
C MET A 232 9.27 -26.00 1.29
N CYS A 233 9.84 -26.08 0.09
CA CYS A 233 11.24 -25.74 -0.13
C CYS A 233 11.51 -24.28 0.18
N ALA A 234 10.63 -23.37 -0.27
CA ALA A 234 10.78 -21.95 0.00
C ALA A 234 10.66 -21.66 1.51
N ALA A 235 9.66 -22.23 2.20
CA ALA A 235 9.50 -22.11 3.64
C ALA A 235 10.71 -22.68 4.41
N GLY A 236 11.22 -23.84 3.99
CA GLY A 236 12.41 -24.44 4.60
C GLY A 236 13.64 -23.55 4.48
N LEU A 237 13.82 -22.87 3.34
CA LEU A 237 14.88 -21.88 3.16
C LEU A 237 14.67 -20.64 4.02
N VAL A 238 13.46 -20.06 4.03
CA VAL A 238 13.13 -18.90 4.88
C VAL A 238 13.38 -19.21 6.35
N LYS A 239 12.89 -20.35 6.85
CA LYS A 239 13.06 -20.76 8.25
C LYS A 239 14.53 -20.76 8.71
N ARG A 240 15.44 -21.20 7.84
CA ARG A 240 16.87 -21.35 8.16
C ARG A 240 17.68 -20.09 7.88
N HIS A 241 17.34 -19.37 6.80
CA HIS A 241 18.20 -18.33 6.22
C HIS A 241 17.52 -16.96 6.13
N VAL A 242 16.40 -16.71 6.81
CA VAL A 242 15.68 -15.42 6.72
C VAL A 242 16.58 -14.21 7.00
N ALA A 243 17.47 -14.27 7.98
CA ALA A 243 18.38 -13.16 8.29
C ALA A 243 19.39 -12.90 7.16
N GLU A 244 19.91 -13.96 6.55
CA GLU A 244 20.85 -13.86 5.42
C GLU A 244 20.13 -13.34 4.16
N MET A 245 18.90 -13.79 3.93
CA MET A 245 18.06 -13.32 2.83
C MET A 245 17.72 -11.84 2.96
N ARG A 246 17.35 -11.38 4.16
CA ARG A 246 17.05 -9.96 4.41
C ARG A 246 18.27 -9.08 4.24
N ARG A 247 19.44 -9.51 4.75
CA ARG A 247 20.72 -8.85 4.50
C ARG A 247 21.05 -8.79 3.00
N ALA A 248 20.88 -9.91 2.28
CA ALA A 248 21.14 -9.97 0.85
C ALA A 248 20.19 -9.08 0.03
N LEU A 249 18.98 -8.85 0.52
CA LEU A 249 17.98 -7.93 -0.06
C LEU A 249 18.12 -6.48 0.46
N GLN A 250 19.09 -6.20 1.33
CA GLN A 250 19.30 -4.87 1.95
C GLN A 250 18.09 -4.38 2.76
N LEU A 251 17.25 -5.28 3.27
CA LEU A 251 16.03 -4.93 4.02
C LEU A 251 16.30 -4.57 5.48
N ASP A 252 17.48 -4.90 5.99
CA ASP A 252 17.89 -4.61 7.37
C ASP A 252 18.75 -3.34 7.48
N GLU A 253 19.20 -2.77 6.35
CA GLU A 253 20.02 -1.54 6.33
C GLU A 253 19.22 -0.28 6.69
N GLU A 254 17.88 -0.30 6.58
CA GLU A 254 17.03 0.82 7.00
C GLU A 254 16.91 0.99 8.53
N MET A 255 17.27 -0.03 9.32
CA MET A 255 17.19 0.03 10.79
C MET A 255 18.25 0.97 11.41
N ASP A 256 19.37 1.22 10.74
CA ASP A 256 20.45 2.09 11.25
C ASP A 256 20.12 3.59 11.10
N HIS A 257 19.05 3.95 10.37
CA HIS A 257 18.59 5.32 10.21
C HIS A 257 17.46 5.73 11.18
N LEU A 258 16.89 4.77 11.93
CA LEU A 258 15.82 5.01 12.90
C LEU A 258 16.12 6.00 14.04
N PRO A 259 17.35 6.09 14.62
CA PRO A 259 17.62 7.13 15.61
C PRO A 259 17.47 8.53 15.01
N THR A 260 17.83 8.71 13.73
CA THR A 260 17.70 9.98 12.99
C THR A 260 16.23 10.34 12.76
N ALA A 261 15.40 9.38 12.35
CA ALA A 261 13.98 9.62 12.10
C ALA A 261 13.22 9.97 13.40
N ALA A 262 13.56 9.34 14.52
CA ALA A 262 12.96 9.67 15.82
C ALA A 262 13.37 11.08 16.30
N GLU A 263 14.62 11.48 16.08
CA GLU A 263 15.10 12.84 16.35
C GLU A 263 14.47 13.87 15.43
N GLU A 264 14.32 13.59 14.14
CA GLU A 264 13.60 14.44 13.17
C GLU A 264 12.13 14.61 13.55
N ILE A 265 11.44 13.54 13.94
CA ILE A 265 10.05 13.61 14.42
C ILE A 265 9.96 14.47 15.69
N LYS A 266 10.93 14.38 16.60
CA LYS A 266 10.98 15.21 17.80
C LYS A 266 11.20 16.69 17.43
N GLN A 267 12.16 17.00 16.56
CA GLN A 267 12.40 18.36 16.08
C GLN A 267 11.17 18.96 15.38
N LEU A 268 10.47 18.16 14.57
CA LEU A 268 9.22 18.59 13.93
C LEU A 268 8.12 18.87 14.95
N LYS A 269 7.98 18.05 16.00
CA LYS A 269 7.00 18.28 17.08
C LYS A 269 7.31 19.55 17.86
N ASP A 270 8.58 19.78 18.20
CA ASP A 270 9.01 20.99 18.90
C ASP A 270 8.77 22.24 18.03
N GLY A 271 9.06 22.15 16.73
CA GLY A 271 8.76 23.22 15.76
C GLY A 271 7.27 23.51 15.59
N ILE A 272 6.41 22.49 15.63
CA ILE A 272 4.95 22.66 15.62
C ILE A 272 4.48 23.39 16.88
N ALA A 273 5.00 23.01 18.06
CA ALA A 273 4.65 23.65 19.33
C ALA A 273 5.04 25.14 19.36
N GLU A 274 6.23 25.49 18.83
CA GLU A 274 6.67 26.88 18.70
C GLU A 274 5.73 27.67 17.77
N LYS A 275 5.35 27.09 16.62
CA LYS A 275 4.42 27.72 15.67
C LYS A 275 3.03 27.92 16.26
N ASP A 276 2.56 26.99 17.09
CA ASP A 276 1.28 27.14 17.80
C ASP A 276 1.33 28.28 18.84
N GLU A 277 2.46 28.47 19.51
CA GLU A 277 2.66 29.60 20.43
C GLU A 277 2.68 30.94 19.66
N GLU A 278 3.37 31.00 18.52
CA GLU A 278 3.35 32.17 17.64
C GLU A 278 1.92 32.49 17.16
N LEU A 279 1.17 31.48 16.70
CA LEU A 279 -0.23 31.63 16.29
C LEU A 279 -1.11 32.14 17.43
N SER A 280 -0.88 31.69 18.66
CA SER A 280 -1.59 32.19 19.84
C SER A 280 -1.33 33.68 20.08
N LYS A 281 -0.07 34.12 19.96
CA LYS A 281 0.32 35.55 20.05
C LYS A 281 -0.35 36.38 18.96
N TYR A 282 -0.34 35.90 17.71
CA TYR A 282 -1.00 36.58 16.60
C TYR A 282 -2.52 36.69 16.77
N LYS A 283 -3.18 35.65 17.28
CA LYS A 283 -4.62 35.69 17.58
C LYS A 283 -4.95 36.76 18.63
N SER A 284 -4.16 36.82 19.72
CA SER A 284 -4.32 37.84 20.76
C SER A 284 -4.17 39.26 20.22
N SER A 285 -3.14 39.49 19.38
CA SER A 285 -2.93 40.79 18.72
C SER A 285 -4.09 41.15 17.79
N LEU A 286 -4.61 40.20 17.02
CA LEU A 286 -5.72 40.43 16.10
C LEU A 286 -7.01 40.80 16.86
N ASP A 287 -7.26 40.17 18.00
CA ASP A 287 -8.40 40.51 18.87
C ASP A 287 -8.23 41.87 19.56
N GLN A 288 -7.00 42.29 19.86
CA GLN A 288 -6.73 43.67 20.29
C GLN A 288 -7.09 44.67 19.19
N VAL A 289 -6.61 44.47 17.96
CA VAL A 289 -6.92 45.34 16.82
C VAL A 289 -8.43 45.39 16.53
N ARG A 290 -9.14 44.26 16.66
CA ARG A 290 -10.61 44.21 16.54
C ARG A 290 -11.30 45.05 17.61
N ARG A 291 -10.84 44.99 18.87
CA ARG A 291 -11.38 45.80 19.97
C ARG A 291 -11.13 47.28 19.75
N GLU A 292 -9.92 47.67 19.34
CA GLU A 292 -9.59 49.06 19.03
C GLU A 292 -10.43 49.60 17.87
N ARG A 293 -10.60 48.83 16.80
CA ARG A 293 -11.46 49.20 15.66
C ARG A 293 -12.92 49.40 16.09
N LYS A 294 -13.44 48.54 16.97
CA LYS A 294 -14.80 48.68 17.52
C LYS A 294 -14.93 49.96 18.34
N ASN A 295 -13.99 50.20 19.25
CA ASN A 295 -13.97 51.42 20.08
C ASN A 295 -13.91 52.69 19.23
N ALA A 296 -13.10 52.71 18.17
CA ALA A 296 -13.02 53.83 17.24
C ALA A 296 -14.35 54.09 16.51
N ARG A 297 -15.03 53.03 16.07
CA ARG A 297 -16.38 53.14 15.45
C ARG A 297 -17.41 53.68 16.42
N ASP A 298 -17.41 53.20 17.66
CA ASP A 298 -18.34 53.64 18.69
C ASP A 298 -18.09 55.12 19.07
N ALA A 299 -16.82 55.53 19.19
CA ALA A 299 -16.46 56.93 19.41
C ALA A 299 -16.91 57.85 18.26
N HIS A 300 -16.76 57.41 17.01
CA HIS A 300 -17.25 58.14 15.84
C HIS A 300 -18.79 58.24 15.85
N ARG A 301 -19.49 57.16 16.18
CA ARG A 301 -20.96 57.14 16.30
C ARG A 301 -21.46 58.11 17.37
N ILE A 302 -20.85 58.10 18.55
CA ILE A 302 -21.20 59.02 19.65
C ILE A 302 -20.94 60.48 19.24
N SER A 303 -19.81 60.74 18.57
CA SER A 303 -19.47 62.08 18.10
C SER A 303 -20.46 62.60 17.05
N ALA A 304 -20.85 61.74 16.10
CA ALA A 304 -21.87 62.06 15.11
C ALA A 304 -23.24 62.35 15.76
N GLN A 305 -23.64 61.54 16.75
CA GLN A 305 -24.88 61.77 17.51
C GLN A 305 -24.86 63.12 18.23
N ARG A 306 -23.76 63.45 18.93
CA ARG A 306 -23.59 64.74 19.60
C ARG A 306 -23.69 65.91 18.62
N LEU A 307 -23.15 65.76 17.41
CA LEU A 307 -23.23 66.78 16.37
C LEU A 307 -24.68 66.98 15.89
N GLN A 308 -25.41 65.88 15.68
CA GLN A 308 -26.83 65.92 15.31
C GLN A 308 -27.68 66.57 16.41
N ASP A 309 -27.45 66.22 17.68
CA ASP A 309 -28.17 66.78 18.82
C ASP A 309 -27.89 68.29 18.96
N LYS A 310 -26.64 68.72 18.75
CA LYS A 310 -26.28 70.15 18.66
C LYS A 310 -27.01 70.84 17.52
N HIS A 311 -27.06 70.24 16.33
CA HIS A 311 -27.77 70.82 15.19
C HIS A 311 -29.28 70.95 15.46
N ARG A 312 -29.89 69.94 16.10
CA ARG A 312 -31.29 69.97 16.54
C ARG A 312 -31.53 71.08 17.56
N ALA A 313 -30.67 71.21 18.57
CA ALA A 313 -30.76 72.26 19.58
C ALA A 313 -30.68 73.67 18.95
N VAL A 314 -29.73 73.88 18.04
CA VAL A 314 -29.61 75.16 17.30
C VAL A 314 -30.83 75.43 16.42
N SER A 315 -31.36 74.40 15.76
CA SER A 315 -32.56 74.53 14.92
C SER A 315 -33.80 74.88 15.76
N SER A 316 -33.98 74.23 16.92
CA SER A 316 -35.04 74.53 17.88
C SER A 316 -34.94 75.96 18.40
N ALA A 317 -33.75 76.39 18.83
CA ALA A 317 -33.52 77.76 19.30
C ALA A 317 -33.83 78.81 18.22
N ARG A 318 -33.47 78.55 16.95
CA ARG A 318 -33.82 79.43 15.82
C ARG A 318 -35.33 79.46 15.57
N GLN A 319 -36.03 78.34 15.71
CA GLN A 319 -37.47 78.28 15.58
C GLN A 319 -38.16 79.06 16.69
N ASP A 320 -37.70 78.93 17.94
CA ASP A 320 -38.21 79.67 19.08
C ASP A 320 -38.01 81.18 18.92
N GLU A 321 -36.83 81.62 18.47
CA GLU A 321 -36.56 83.03 18.18
C GLU A 321 -37.44 83.57 17.04
N ARG A 322 -37.70 82.77 15.99
CA ARG A 322 -38.66 83.14 14.93
C ARG A 322 -40.08 83.25 15.47
N SER A 323 -40.50 82.33 16.35
CA SER A 323 -41.82 82.36 16.99
C SER A 323 -41.97 83.60 17.89
N LYS A 324 -40.98 83.89 18.74
CA LYS A 324 -40.94 85.12 19.55
C LYS A 324 -40.97 86.38 18.68
N GLY A 325 -40.23 86.39 17.57
CA GLY A 325 -40.22 87.50 16.62
C GLY A 325 -41.59 87.72 15.96
N ARG A 326 -42.27 86.64 15.57
CA ARG A 326 -43.65 86.68 15.04
C ARG A 326 -44.65 87.18 16.09
N GLU A 327 -44.53 86.74 17.33
CA GLU A 327 -45.39 87.17 18.44
C GLU A 327 -45.24 88.67 18.69
N LYS A 328 -43.99 89.17 18.81
CA LYS A 328 -43.69 90.60 18.94
C LYS A 328 -44.24 91.44 17.78
N LEU A 329 -44.19 90.92 16.55
CA LEU A 329 -44.75 91.61 15.39
C LEU A 329 -46.28 91.69 15.47
N LYS A 330 -46.96 90.60 15.86
CA LYS A 330 -48.41 90.60 16.09
C LYS A 330 -48.81 91.60 17.18
N ASP A 331 -48.12 91.59 18.31
CA ASP A 331 -48.35 92.53 19.42
C ASP A 331 -48.19 93.99 18.96
N ARG A 332 -47.16 94.27 18.16
CA ARG A 332 -46.94 95.62 17.61
C ARG A 332 -48.05 96.04 16.65
N LEU A 333 -48.45 95.17 15.73
CA LEU A 333 -49.55 95.42 14.80
C LEU A 333 -50.88 95.64 15.55
N GLN A 334 -51.12 94.89 16.62
CA GLN A 334 -52.30 95.07 17.46
C GLN A 334 -52.28 96.42 18.20
N ARG A 335 -51.15 96.81 18.79
CA ARG A 335 -51.01 98.14 19.42
C ARG A 335 -51.19 99.28 18.41
N GLU A 336 -50.66 99.13 17.20
CA GLU A 336 -50.83 100.12 16.12
C GLU A 336 -52.30 100.19 15.66
N SER A 337 -53.00 99.05 15.56
CA SER A 337 -54.43 99.04 15.21
C SER A 337 -55.30 99.69 16.30
N GLU A 338 -55.04 99.40 17.58
CA GLU A 338 -55.71 100.04 18.73
C GLU A 338 -55.45 101.55 18.75
N LYS A 339 -54.20 101.99 18.50
CA LYS A 339 -53.86 103.41 18.40
C LYS A 339 -54.61 104.09 17.25
N ASN A 340 -54.70 103.45 16.09
CA ASN A 340 -55.44 103.97 14.94
C ASN A 340 -56.95 104.02 15.20
N GLN A 341 -57.53 103.05 15.91
CA GLN A 341 -58.93 103.10 16.33
C GLN A 341 -59.19 104.27 17.29
N ARG A 342 -58.30 104.50 18.27
CA ARG A 342 -58.38 105.65 19.18
C ARG A 342 -58.29 106.99 18.45
N LEU A 343 -57.46 107.08 17.41
CA LEU A 343 -57.35 108.29 16.59
C LEU A 343 -58.59 108.55 15.74
N LYS A 344 -59.34 107.52 15.32
CA LYS A 344 -60.59 107.67 14.57
C LYS A 344 -61.81 108.03 15.44
N ALA A 345 -61.72 107.81 16.76
CA ALA A 345 -62.79 108.10 17.71
C ALA A 345 -62.71 109.52 18.30
N LYS A 346 -61.61 110.24 18.06
CA LYS A 346 -61.45 111.68 18.30
C LYS A 346 -61.69 112.42 17.00
#